data_AF-A0ABD0XUD2-F1
#
_entry.id   AF-A0ABD0XUD2-F1
#
_cell.length_a   1.000
_cell.length_b   1.000
_cell.length_c   1.000
_cell.angle_alpha   90.00
_cell.angle_beta   90.00
_cell.angle_gamma   90.00
#
_symmetry.space_group_name_H-M   'P 1'
#
loop_
_entity.id
_entity.type
_entity.pdbx_description
1 polymer ?
#
loop_
_entity_poly.entity_id
_entity_poly.type
_entity_poly.pdbx_seq_one_letter_code
_entity_poly.pdbx_strand_id
1 'polypeptide(L)'
;MEDQQLYPARQDLKLEPQGKSLKDDDVLQYLPVGTTATMYFRDRGPQVGWTTVFLAEYIGPLFIYLLFYFRVPHTYSHRDVFTASPHFVVKLACACHTCHYIKRLLETIFVHKFSHGTMPLKTIVKNCVYYWSFSAWLAYYINHPLYTPPSYGSLQVNYSLAVFVLCEAGNFSVHLALNNLTVDVGLKRRTFPNPTKNPFTWLFLFVSCPNYTYEIGTWVSFSVMTQCLPVALFTFLGFIQMTIWAKGKHKAYTREFKDYPHLRMPILPFLL
;
A
#
# COMPACT_ATOMS: atom_id res chain seq x y z
N MET A 1 -17.53 -5.90 39.81
CA MET A 1 -17.10 -6.14 38.43
C MET A 1 -17.52 -4.91 37.66
N GLU A 2 -16.57 -4.06 37.28
CA GLU A 2 -16.88 -2.97 36.36
C GLU A 2 -17.51 -3.56 35.11
N ASP A 3 -18.65 -3.01 34.71
CA ASP A 3 -19.37 -3.40 33.51
C ASP A 3 -18.47 -3.03 32.33
N GLN A 4 -17.71 -4.00 31.85
CA GLN A 4 -16.67 -3.78 30.85
C GLN A 4 -17.37 -3.35 29.56
N GLN A 5 -17.31 -2.06 29.22
CA GLN A 5 -18.03 -1.53 28.07
C GLN A 5 -17.50 -2.15 26.76
N LEU A 6 -18.22 -3.14 26.24
CA LEU A 6 -17.84 -3.90 25.04
C LEU A 6 -18.24 -3.13 23.78
N TYR A 7 -17.29 -2.42 23.17
CA TYR A 7 -17.52 -1.73 21.90
C TYR A 7 -17.80 -2.71 20.75
N PRO A 8 -18.86 -2.52 19.94
CA PRO A 8 -19.23 -3.42 18.84
C PRO A 8 -18.07 -3.73 17.87
N ALA A 9 -17.25 -2.72 17.54
CA ALA A 9 -16.11 -2.87 16.62
C ALA A 9 -14.98 -3.79 17.13
N ARG A 10 -15.02 -4.22 18.39
CA ARG A 10 -14.04 -5.13 18.97
C ARG A 10 -14.53 -6.57 19.10
N GLN A 11 -15.81 -6.80 18.84
CA GLN A 11 -16.44 -8.08 19.06
C GLN A 11 -16.08 -9.05 17.92
N ASP A 12 -15.65 -10.26 18.30
CA ASP A 12 -15.37 -11.36 17.38
C ASP A 12 -16.20 -12.56 17.78
N LEU A 13 -16.96 -13.11 16.84
CA LEU A 13 -17.78 -14.31 17.06
C LEU A 13 -17.21 -15.48 16.26
N LYS A 14 -17.16 -16.64 16.91
CA LYS A 14 -16.66 -17.89 16.31
C LYS A 14 -17.58 -19.06 16.63
N LEU A 15 -17.66 -20.04 15.73
CA LEU A 15 -18.39 -21.29 15.97
C LEU A 15 -17.58 -22.31 16.78
N GLU A 16 -16.25 -22.19 16.76
CA GLU A 16 -15.33 -23.04 17.51
C GLU A 16 -14.29 -22.17 18.24
N PRO A 17 -13.76 -22.59 19.40
CA PRO A 17 -12.78 -21.81 20.16
C PRO A 17 -11.53 -21.40 19.33
N GLN A 18 -11.07 -22.31 18.48
CA GLN A 18 -9.91 -22.11 17.59
C GLN A 18 -10.32 -21.89 16.12
N GLY A 19 -11.62 -21.76 15.86
CA GLY A 19 -12.17 -21.59 14.52
C GLY A 19 -11.89 -20.22 13.91
N LYS A 20 -12.26 -20.09 12.64
CA LYS A 20 -12.28 -18.79 11.95
C LYS A 20 -13.37 -17.90 12.52
N SER A 21 -13.08 -16.62 12.55
CA SER A 21 -14.05 -15.56 12.85
C SER A 21 -15.17 -15.55 11.82
N LEU A 22 -16.41 -15.42 12.30
CA LEU A 22 -17.57 -15.11 11.49
C LEU A 22 -17.43 -13.70 10.91
N LYS A 23 -17.99 -13.48 9.72
CA LYS A 23 -18.10 -12.15 9.12
C LYS A 23 -19.34 -11.45 9.64
N ASP A 24 -19.30 -10.12 9.65
CA ASP A 24 -20.42 -9.30 10.10
C ASP A 24 -21.69 -9.50 9.25
N ASP A 25 -21.52 -9.89 7.97
CA ASP A 25 -22.62 -10.14 7.03
C ASP A 25 -23.05 -11.63 6.97
N ASP A 26 -22.48 -12.50 7.81
CA ASP A 26 -22.85 -13.91 7.81
C ASP A 26 -24.27 -14.09 8.37
N VAL A 27 -25.15 -14.69 7.57
CA VAL A 27 -26.53 -14.97 7.97
C VAL A 27 -26.58 -16.29 8.73
N LEU A 28 -27.15 -16.27 9.94
CA LEU A 28 -27.22 -17.42 10.85
C LEU A 28 -27.77 -18.70 10.18
N GLN A 29 -28.77 -18.57 9.29
CA GLN A 29 -29.38 -19.68 8.56
C GLN A 29 -28.39 -20.47 7.67
N TYR A 30 -27.32 -19.83 7.21
CA TYR A 30 -26.33 -20.44 6.32
C TYR A 30 -25.07 -20.92 7.07
N LEU A 31 -25.02 -20.73 8.39
CA LEU A 31 -23.94 -21.26 9.19
C LEU A 31 -24.11 -22.77 9.40
N PRO A 32 -23.01 -23.55 9.49
CA PRO A 32 -23.05 -25.00 9.71
C PRO A 32 -23.41 -25.33 11.16
N VAL A 33 -24.57 -24.86 11.62
CA VAL A 33 -25.10 -25.04 12.98
C VAL A 33 -26.43 -25.79 12.89
N GLY A 34 -26.70 -26.64 13.90
CA GLY A 34 -27.96 -27.37 13.99
C GLY A 34 -29.10 -26.52 14.53
N THR A 35 -30.00 -27.13 15.30
CA THR A 35 -31.07 -26.42 16.02
C THR A 35 -30.57 -25.48 17.12
N THR A 36 -29.33 -25.68 17.58
CA THR A 36 -28.67 -24.86 18.62
C THR A 36 -27.31 -24.41 18.10
N ALA A 37 -27.01 -23.11 18.23
CA ALA A 37 -25.73 -22.53 17.84
C ALA A 37 -24.98 -22.06 19.10
N THR A 38 -23.75 -22.56 19.29
CA THR A 38 -22.84 -22.04 20.32
C THR A 38 -21.89 -21.06 19.65
N MET A 39 -21.84 -19.82 20.15
CA MET A 39 -20.92 -18.80 19.66
C MET A 39 -19.91 -18.45 20.75
N TYR A 40 -18.64 -18.46 20.38
CA TYR A 40 -17.55 -18.03 21.23
C TYR A 40 -17.27 -16.56 20.99
N PHE A 41 -17.45 -15.76 22.03
CA PHE A 41 -17.13 -14.35 22.03
C PHE A 41 -15.65 -14.13 22.34
N ARG A 42 -15.01 -13.24 21.59
CA ARG A 42 -13.66 -12.76 21.86
C ARG A 42 -13.58 -11.25 21.66
N ASP A 43 -13.06 -10.54 22.66
CA ASP A 43 -12.66 -9.14 22.49
C ASP A 43 -11.32 -9.07 21.74
N ARG A 44 -11.30 -8.40 20.58
CA ARG A 44 -10.09 -8.17 19.76
C ARG A 44 -9.19 -7.06 20.31
N GLY A 45 -9.61 -6.34 21.36
CA GLY A 45 -8.94 -5.15 21.87
C GLY A 45 -9.09 -3.93 20.95
N PRO A 46 -8.34 -2.84 21.17
CA PRO A 46 -8.47 -1.62 20.36
C PRO A 46 -8.31 -1.86 18.85
N GLN A 47 -9.36 -1.52 18.10
CA GLN A 47 -9.46 -1.67 16.65
C GLN A 47 -9.61 -0.30 15.99
N VAL A 48 -9.06 -0.16 14.78
CA VAL A 48 -9.20 1.05 13.95
C VAL A 48 -9.60 0.64 12.53
N GLY A 49 -10.43 1.46 11.88
CA GLY A 49 -10.85 1.23 10.50
C GLY A 49 -9.71 1.37 9.50
N TRP A 50 -9.77 0.61 8.40
CA TRP A 50 -8.73 0.59 7.36
C TRP A 50 -8.45 1.97 6.75
N THR A 51 -9.45 2.82 6.56
CA THR A 51 -9.24 4.18 6.05
C THR A 51 -8.29 4.96 6.94
N THR A 52 -8.52 4.97 8.26
CA THR A 52 -7.64 5.66 9.22
C THR A 52 -6.25 5.05 9.27
N VAL A 53 -6.15 3.72 9.14
CA VAL A 53 -4.86 3.00 9.08
C VAL A 53 -4.01 3.55 7.92
N PHE A 54 -4.55 3.52 6.70
CA PHE A 54 -3.82 3.94 5.51
C PHE A 54 -3.54 5.44 5.49
N LEU A 55 -4.46 6.27 5.98
CA LEU A 55 -4.21 7.70 6.14
C LEU A 55 -3.03 7.96 7.09
N ALA A 56 -2.99 7.31 8.26
CA ALA A 56 -1.89 7.46 9.20
C ALA A 56 -0.56 6.94 8.64
N GLU A 57 -0.59 5.83 7.90
CA GLU A 57 0.60 5.28 7.24
C GLU A 57 1.18 6.23 6.18
N TYR A 58 0.35 6.94 5.43
CA TYR A 58 0.78 7.78 4.29
C TYR A 58 1.02 9.26 4.61
N ILE A 59 0.36 9.79 5.64
CA ILE A 59 0.54 11.19 6.04
C ILE A 59 1.94 11.43 6.63
N GLY A 60 2.45 10.47 7.40
CA GLY A 60 3.77 10.59 8.03
C GLY A 60 4.92 10.72 7.03
N PRO A 61 5.08 9.80 6.06
CA PRO A 61 6.12 9.91 5.04
C PRO A 61 6.07 11.24 4.29
N LEU A 62 4.88 11.73 3.95
CA LEU A 62 4.71 13.02 3.29
C LEU A 62 5.29 14.17 4.13
N PHE A 63 4.86 14.29 5.38
CA PHE A 63 5.35 15.36 6.26
C PHE A 63 6.84 15.22 6.58
N ILE A 64 7.27 14.00 6.93
CA ILE A 64 8.67 13.72 7.29
C ILE A 64 9.59 14.08 6.14
N TYR A 65 9.28 13.68 4.90
CA TYR A 65 10.12 14.02 3.76
C TYR A 65 10.24 15.54 3.58
N LEU A 66 9.12 16.26 3.70
CA LEU A 66 9.12 17.73 3.57
C LEU A 66 9.94 18.42 4.65
N LEU A 67 9.97 17.90 5.89
CA LEU A 67 10.84 18.43 6.96
C LEU A 67 12.33 18.37 6.57
N PHE A 68 12.78 17.26 5.99
CA PHE A 68 14.15 17.12 5.49
C PHE A 68 14.41 17.95 4.24
N TYR A 69 13.45 18.03 3.31
CA TYR A 69 13.57 18.85 2.10
C TYR A 69 13.73 20.34 2.42
N PHE A 70 12.93 20.87 3.35
CA PHE A 70 13.05 22.25 3.82
C PHE A 70 14.20 22.48 4.80
N ARG A 71 14.94 21.42 5.18
CA ARG A 71 16.08 21.48 6.11
C ARG A 71 15.71 22.24 7.39
N VAL A 72 14.61 21.84 8.03
CA VAL A 72 14.15 22.47 9.28
C VAL A 72 15.25 22.40 10.36
N PRO A 73 15.25 23.31 11.35
CA PRO A 73 16.29 23.33 12.38
C PRO A 73 16.49 21.95 13.01
N HIS A 74 17.75 21.59 13.27
CA HIS A 74 18.19 20.31 13.85
C HIS A 74 18.19 19.08 12.91
N THR A 75 17.86 19.21 11.62
CA THR A 75 18.01 18.06 10.68
C THR A 75 19.43 17.92 10.13
N TYR A 76 20.11 19.05 9.89
CA TYR A 76 21.48 19.14 9.35
C TYR A 76 22.29 20.19 10.12
N SER A 77 23.45 20.59 9.60
CA SER A 77 24.26 21.66 10.19
C SER A 77 23.52 22.98 10.24
N HIS A 78 23.82 23.81 11.25
CA HIS A 78 23.14 25.09 11.48
C HIS A 78 23.28 26.08 10.31
N ARG A 79 24.29 25.87 9.44
CA ARG A 79 24.53 26.67 8.23
C ARG A 79 23.59 26.32 7.08
N ASP A 80 22.99 25.13 7.12
CA ASP A 80 22.16 24.60 6.04
C ASP A 80 20.66 24.74 6.33
N VAL A 81 20.30 25.33 7.46
CA VAL A 81 18.91 25.53 7.89
C VAL A 81 18.16 26.38 6.85
N PHE A 82 17.03 25.87 6.35
CA PHE A 82 16.20 26.48 5.29
C PHE A 82 16.92 26.79 3.97
N THR A 83 18.08 26.17 3.72
CA THR A 83 18.76 26.30 2.42
C THR A 83 18.17 25.34 1.39
N ALA A 84 18.08 25.78 0.14
CA ALA A 84 17.65 24.91 -0.96
C ALA A 84 18.83 24.16 -1.58
N SER A 85 18.61 22.89 -1.95
CA SER A 85 19.60 22.15 -2.74
C SER A 85 19.77 22.76 -4.14
N PRO A 86 21.01 22.92 -4.64
CA PRO A 86 21.26 23.40 -6.01
C PRO A 86 20.91 22.34 -7.06
N HIS A 87 20.82 21.06 -6.66
CA HIS A 87 20.60 19.96 -7.59
C HIS A 87 19.13 19.81 -7.95
N PHE A 88 18.82 19.92 -9.25
CA PHE A 88 17.45 19.79 -9.76
C PHE A 88 16.82 18.43 -9.43
N VAL A 89 17.60 17.34 -9.41
CA VAL A 89 17.13 16.00 -9.05
C VAL A 89 16.53 15.94 -7.63
N VAL A 90 17.02 16.73 -6.68
CA VAL A 90 16.47 16.78 -5.31
C VAL A 90 15.07 17.42 -5.32
N LYS A 91 14.88 18.48 -6.11
CA LYS A 91 13.57 19.11 -6.30
C LYS A 91 12.58 18.16 -6.98
N LEU A 92 13.02 17.45 -8.01
CA LEU A 92 12.22 16.41 -8.67
C LEU A 92 11.90 15.26 -7.71
N ALA A 93 12.86 14.80 -6.92
CA ALA A 93 12.65 13.74 -5.94
C ALA A 93 11.60 14.13 -4.90
N CYS A 94 11.65 15.37 -4.42
CA CYS A 94 10.62 15.92 -3.54
C CYS A 94 9.25 15.95 -4.21
N ALA A 95 9.17 16.44 -5.45
CA ALA A 95 7.92 16.48 -6.20
C ALA A 95 7.34 15.07 -6.41
N CYS A 96 8.15 14.12 -6.87
CA CYS A 96 7.74 12.72 -7.07
C CYS A 96 7.25 12.07 -5.78
N HIS A 97 8.02 12.18 -4.69
CA HIS A 97 7.65 11.60 -3.39
C HIS A 97 6.35 12.24 -2.86
N THR A 98 6.24 13.56 -2.93
CA THR A 98 5.05 14.31 -2.50
C THR A 98 3.83 13.91 -3.31
N CYS A 99 3.93 13.91 -4.64
CA CYS A 99 2.84 13.52 -5.53
C CYS A 99 2.41 12.07 -5.29
N HIS A 100 3.36 11.14 -5.11
CA HIS A 100 3.06 9.75 -4.78
C HIS A 100 2.20 9.65 -3.50
N TYR A 101 2.67 10.21 -2.38
CA TYR A 101 1.93 10.11 -1.12
C TYR A 101 0.61 10.90 -1.10
N ILE A 102 0.54 12.06 -1.76
CA ILE A 102 -0.72 12.80 -1.94
C ILE A 102 -1.71 11.92 -2.72
N LYS A 103 -1.28 11.32 -3.83
CA LYS A 103 -2.12 10.41 -4.60
C LYS A 103 -2.56 9.21 -3.76
N ARG A 104 -1.67 8.58 -2.97
CA ARG A 104 -2.05 7.50 -2.03
C ARG A 104 -3.11 7.94 -1.00
N LEU A 105 -2.98 9.15 -0.47
CA LEU A 105 -3.98 9.74 0.45
C LEU A 105 -5.32 9.96 -0.26
N LEU A 106 -5.31 10.57 -1.45
CA LEU A 106 -6.52 10.78 -2.25
C LEU A 106 -7.19 9.46 -2.64
N GLU A 107 -6.42 8.45 -3.05
CA GLU A 107 -6.94 7.12 -3.34
C GLU A 107 -7.59 6.50 -2.11
N THR A 108 -6.97 6.62 -0.94
CA THR A 108 -7.51 6.08 0.32
C THR A 108 -8.86 6.72 0.67
N ILE A 109 -9.04 8.01 0.38
CA ILE A 109 -10.27 8.76 0.69
C ILE A 109 -11.36 8.52 -0.36
N PHE A 110 -10.99 8.55 -1.65
CA PHE A 110 -11.95 8.67 -2.75
C PHE A 110 -12.09 7.40 -3.62
N VAL A 111 -11.08 6.53 -3.63
CA VAL A 111 -11.03 5.38 -4.56
C VAL A 111 -11.16 4.05 -3.83
N HIS A 112 -10.48 3.87 -2.70
CA HIS A 112 -10.46 2.60 -1.99
C HIS A 112 -11.77 2.36 -1.25
N LYS A 113 -12.37 1.19 -1.50
CA LYS A 113 -13.46 0.64 -0.72
C LYS A 113 -12.91 -0.49 0.15
N PHE A 114 -12.65 -0.17 1.40
CA PHE A 114 -12.22 -1.17 2.37
C PHE A 114 -13.43 -2.01 2.78
N SER A 115 -13.26 -3.34 2.88
CA SER A 115 -14.29 -4.21 3.44
C SER A 115 -14.51 -3.90 4.94
N HIS A 116 -15.58 -4.42 5.53
CA HIS A 116 -15.99 -4.23 6.95
C HIS A 116 -14.99 -4.77 8.03
N GLY A 117 -13.69 -4.90 7.71
CA GLY A 117 -12.66 -5.29 8.66
C GLY A 117 -12.07 -4.11 9.42
N THR A 118 -11.48 -4.42 10.57
CA THR A 118 -10.66 -3.49 11.35
C THR A 118 -9.25 -4.05 11.55
N MET A 119 -8.31 -3.18 11.91
CA MET A 119 -6.94 -3.55 12.21
C MET A 119 -6.60 -3.29 13.69
N PRO A 120 -5.88 -4.20 14.37
CA PRO A 120 -5.41 -3.96 15.73
C PRO A 120 -4.46 -2.77 15.80
N LEU A 121 -4.66 -1.90 16.80
CA LEU A 121 -3.89 -0.65 16.95
C LEU A 121 -2.36 -0.86 16.98
N LYS A 122 -1.90 -1.91 17.68
CA LYS A 122 -0.46 -2.24 17.77
C LYS A 122 0.17 -2.49 16.40
N THR A 123 -0.58 -3.06 15.47
CA THR A 123 -0.09 -3.35 14.12
C THR A 123 0.05 -2.07 13.29
N ILE A 124 -0.85 -1.10 13.49
CA ILE A 124 -0.79 0.22 12.84
C ILE A 124 0.47 0.98 13.26
N VAL A 125 0.77 0.97 14.57
CA VAL A 125 2.00 1.60 15.08
C VAL A 125 3.23 1.00 14.41
N LYS A 126 3.29 -0.33 14.29
CA LYS A 126 4.40 -1.01 13.59
C LYS A 126 4.50 -0.57 12.12
N ASN A 127 3.38 -0.50 11.41
CA ASN A 127 3.37 -0.07 10.01
C ASN A 127 3.79 1.39 9.86
N CYS A 128 3.28 2.29 10.71
CA CYS A 128 3.67 3.69 10.72
C CYS A 128 5.17 3.82 11.00
N VAL A 129 5.69 3.18 12.05
CA VAL A 129 7.13 3.19 12.35
C VAL A 129 7.95 2.72 11.14
N TYR A 130 7.54 1.65 10.46
CA TYR A 130 8.20 1.18 9.25
C TYR A 130 8.23 2.26 8.16
N TYR A 131 7.06 2.74 7.70
CA TYR A 131 6.99 3.71 6.59
C TYR A 131 7.64 5.06 6.94
N TRP A 132 7.43 5.55 8.15
CA TRP A 132 7.92 6.85 8.60
C TRP A 132 9.43 6.82 8.76
N SER A 133 10.00 5.73 9.31
CA SER A 133 11.45 5.61 9.48
C SER A 133 12.16 5.46 8.13
N PHE A 134 11.62 4.66 7.21
CA PHE A 134 12.18 4.56 5.86
C PHE A 134 12.10 5.89 5.10
N SER A 135 10.99 6.62 5.22
CA SER A 135 10.84 7.95 4.64
C SER A 135 11.84 8.94 5.23
N ALA A 136 12.04 8.96 6.56
CA ALA A 136 13.06 9.76 7.21
C ALA A 136 14.46 9.41 6.69
N TRP A 137 14.77 8.11 6.61
CA TRP A 137 16.08 7.63 6.17
C TRP A 137 16.40 8.04 4.74
N LEU A 138 15.49 7.79 3.79
CA LEU A 138 15.70 8.21 2.40
C LEU A 138 15.71 9.74 2.25
N ALA A 139 14.84 10.46 2.97
CA ALA A 139 14.75 11.91 2.87
C ALA A 139 16.00 12.58 3.42
N TYR A 140 16.57 12.04 4.51
CA TYR A 140 17.82 12.51 5.08
C TYR A 140 18.94 12.50 4.04
N TYR A 141 19.13 11.39 3.33
CA TYR A 141 20.23 11.26 2.36
C TYR A 141 19.99 12.02 1.05
N ILE A 142 18.76 12.01 0.52
CA ILE A 142 18.44 12.73 -0.74
C ILE A 142 18.58 14.25 -0.54
N ASN A 143 18.16 14.77 0.60
CA ASN A 143 18.14 16.22 0.86
C ASN A 143 19.40 16.74 1.55
N HIS A 144 20.34 15.84 1.89
CA HIS A 144 21.58 16.18 2.58
C HIS A 144 22.38 17.24 1.79
N PRO A 145 23.01 18.23 2.46
CA PRO A 145 23.87 19.23 1.79
C PRO A 145 25.00 18.63 0.95
N LEU A 146 25.49 17.45 1.34
CA LEU A 146 26.52 16.67 0.64
C LEU A 146 25.98 15.67 -0.39
N TYR A 147 24.70 15.76 -0.76
CA TYR A 147 24.12 14.89 -1.78
C TYR A 147 24.85 15.08 -3.12
N THR A 148 25.31 13.98 -3.70
CA THR A 148 25.92 13.96 -5.03
C THR A 148 24.88 13.56 -6.07
N PRO A 149 24.76 14.28 -7.20
CA PRO A 149 23.82 13.93 -8.26
C PRO A 149 24.14 12.56 -8.89
N PRO A 150 23.16 11.93 -9.56
CA PRO A 150 23.34 10.63 -10.19
C PRO A 150 24.42 10.63 -11.27
N SER A 151 25.15 9.51 -11.39
CA SER A 151 26.37 9.40 -12.18
C SER A 151 26.15 9.52 -13.69
N TYR A 152 24.98 9.12 -14.20
CA TYR A 152 24.67 9.22 -15.64
C TYR A 152 23.86 10.49 -15.99
N GLY A 153 23.82 11.47 -15.09
CA GLY A 153 23.32 12.82 -15.36
C GLY A 153 21.83 12.91 -15.69
N SER A 154 21.46 13.91 -16.49
CA SER A 154 20.06 14.28 -16.75
C SER A 154 19.29 13.21 -17.53
N LEU A 155 19.95 12.41 -18.37
CA LEU A 155 19.31 11.34 -19.14
C LEU A 155 18.72 10.27 -18.20
N GLN A 156 19.50 9.83 -17.22
CA GLN A 156 19.05 8.90 -16.18
C GLN A 156 17.87 9.48 -15.40
N VAL A 157 17.95 10.75 -15.00
CA VAL A 157 16.89 11.42 -14.24
C VAL A 157 15.60 11.51 -15.06
N ASN A 158 15.66 11.98 -16.31
CA ASN A 158 14.50 12.17 -17.16
C ASN A 158 13.83 10.85 -17.55
N TYR A 159 14.63 9.83 -17.88
CA TYR A 159 14.11 8.50 -18.18
C TYR A 159 13.42 7.89 -16.95
N SER A 160 14.07 7.99 -15.78
CA SER A 160 13.50 7.50 -14.53
C SER A 160 12.21 8.23 -14.16
N LEU A 161 12.14 9.54 -14.38
CA LEU A 161 10.92 10.33 -14.18
C LEU A 161 9.78 9.87 -15.11
N ALA A 162 10.08 9.61 -16.38
CA ALA A 162 9.06 9.10 -17.31
C ALA A 162 8.51 7.74 -16.86
N VAL A 163 9.39 6.82 -16.46
CA VAL A 163 8.98 5.51 -15.92
C VAL A 163 8.17 5.68 -14.62
N PHE A 164 8.61 6.56 -13.72
CA PHE A 164 7.90 6.88 -12.47
C PHE A 164 6.46 7.33 -12.74
N VAL A 165 6.28 8.30 -13.65
CA VAL A 165 4.95 8.82 -14.00
C VAL A 165 4.07 7.74 -14.64
N LEU A 166 4.62 6.92 -15.54
CA LEU A 166 3.90 5.81 -16.15
C LEU A 166 3.46 4.78 -15.10
N CYS A 167 4.33 4.45 -14.14
CA CYS A 167 4.02 3.55 -13.05
C CYS A 167 2.96 4.11 -12.11
N GLU A 168 3.04 5.40 -11.76
CA GLU A 168 2.02 6.07 -10.94
C GLU A 168 0.65 6.06 -11.60
N ALA A 169 0.58 6.41 -12.89
CA ALA A 169 -0.63 6.38 -13.69
C ALA A 169 -1.19 4.96 -13.81
N GLY A 170 -0.31 3.96 -13.97
CA GLY A 170 -0.68 2.56 -14.03
C GLY A 170 -1.27 2.03 -12.72
N ASN A 171 -0.60 2.32 -11.61
CA ASN A 171 -1.05 1.97 -10.26
C ASN A 171 -2.43 2.58 -9.96
N PHE A 172 -2.63 3.87 -10.27
CA PHE A 172 -3.92 4.54 -10.12
C PHE A 172 -5.01 3.92 -10.98
N SER A 173 -4.71 3.66 -12.25
CA SER A 173 -5.64 3.01 -13.20
C SER A 173 -6.11 1.65 -12.70
N VAL A 174 -5.19 0.87 -12.11
CA VAL A 174 -5.53 -0.42 -11.49
C VAL A 174 -6.42 -0.23 -10.27
N HIS A 175 -6.13 0.72 -9.38
CA HIS A 175 -6.97 1.00 -8.21
C HIS A 175 -8.40 1.41 -8.61
N LEU A 176 -8.55 2.25 -9.64
CA LEU A 176 -9.86 2.59 -10.19
C LEU A 176 -10.60 1.37 -10.74
N ALA A 177 -9.92 0.50 -11.48
CA ALA A 177 -10.51 -0.73 -11.98
C ALA A 177 -10.97 -1.66 -10.84
N LEU A 178 -10.17 -1.77 -9.78
CA LEU A 178 -10.53 -2.54 -8.57
C LEU A 178 -11.73 -1.95 -7.81
N ASN A 179 -11.83 -0.63 -7.75
CA ASN A 179 -12.98 0.05 -7.16
C ASN A 179 -14.27 -0.24 -7.94
N ASN A 180 -14.22 -0.13 -9.28
CA ASN A 180 -15.38 -0.37 -10.14
C ASN A 180 -15.91 -1.81 -10.03
N LEU A 181 -15.01 -2.80 -9.92
CA LEU A 181 -15.42 -4.18 -9.68
C LEU A 181 -16.18 -4.35 -8.37
N THR A 182 -15.86 -3.55 -7.35
CA THR A 182 -16.55 -3.60 -6.06
C THR A 182 -17.95 -2.96 -6.14
N VAL A 183 -18.19 -2.04 -7.08
CA VAL A 183 -19.53 -1.48 -7.36
C VAL A 183 -20.44 -2.55 -7.96
N ASP A 184 -19.94 -3.33 -8.91
CA ASP A 184 -20.72 -4.38 -9.58
C ASP A 184 -21.07 -5.55 -8.65
N VAL A 185 -20.33 -5.73 -7.55
CA VAL A 185 -20.56 -6.78 -6.52
C VAL A 185 -21.81 -6.53 -5.67
N GLY A 186 -22.51 -5.40 -5.84
CA GLY A 186 -23.88 -5.21 -5.33
C GLY A 186 -24.85 -6.34 -5.77
N LEU A 187 -24.49 -7.10 -6.80
CA LEU A 187 -25.17 -8.31 -7.29
C LEU A 187 -24.41 -9.60 -6.93
N LYS A 188 -24.33 -9.95 -5.63
CA LYS A 188 -24.09 -11.30 -5.03
C LYS A 188 -22.98 -12.24 -5.57
N ARG A 189 -22.21 -11.93 -6.62
CA ARG A 189 -21.17 -12.79 -7.17
C ARG A 189 -19.82 -12.09 -7.11
N ARG A 190 -18.95 -12.58 -6.22
CA ARG A 190 -17.55 -12.16 -6.18
C ARG A 190 -16.91 -12.49 -7.52
N THR A 191 -16.19 -11.54 -8.12
CA THR A 191 -15.44 -11.74 -9.38
C THR A 191 -13.98 -11.37 -9.16
N PHE A 192 -13.10 -11.87 -10.03
CA PHE A 192 -11.70 -11.46 -10.06
C PHE A 192 -11.48 -10.36 -11.12
N PRO A 193 -10.47 -9.48 -10.94
CA PRO A 193 -10.26 -8.36 -11.83
C PRO A 193 -9.80 -8.79 -13.23
N ASN A 194 -10.33 -8.10 -14.23
CA ASN A 194 -10.04 -8.29 -15.65
C ASN A 194 -9.58 -6.98 -16.29
N PRO A 195 -8.82 -7.06 -17.40
CA PRO A 195 -8.39 -5.89 -18.15
C PRO A 195 -9.61 -5.10 -18.67
N THR A 196 -9.47 -3.78 -18.69
CA THR A 196 -10.48 -2.83 -19.19
C THR A 196 -10.00 -2.21 -20.51
N LYS A 197 -10.75 -1.24 -21.04
CA LYS A 197 -10.33 -0.43 -22.19
C LYS A 197 -9.04 0.37 -21.93
N ASN A 198 -8.71 0.64 -20.67
CA ASN A 198 -7.48 1.35 -20.30
C ASN A 198 -6.26 0.41 -20.44
N PRO A 199 -5.25 0.75 -21.26
CA PRO A 199 -4.09 -0.10 -21.50
C PRO A 199 -3.28 -0.41 -20.23
N PHE A 200 -3.26 0.47 -19.23
CA PHE A 200 -2.60 0.21 -17.96
C PHE A 200 -3.20 -0.98 -17.19
N THR A 201 -4.45 -1.32 -17.47
CA THR A 201 -5.11 -2.46 -16.84
C THR A 201 -4.85 -3.78 -17.57
N TRP A 202 -4.22 -3.76 -18.75
CA TRP A 202 -3.92 -4.97 -19.53
C TRP A 202 -2.91 -5.88 -18.83
N LEU A 203 -2.17 -5.33 -17.86
CA LEU A 203 -1.28 -6.12 -17.01
C LEU A 203 -2.05 -7.20 -16.22
N PHE A 204 -3.37 -7.05 -16.00
CA PHE A 204 -4.21 -8.13 -15.46
C PHE A 204 -4.23 -9.40 -16.33
N LEU A 205 -3.88 -9.34 -17.63
CA LEU A 205 -3.72 -10.53 -18.45
C LEU A 205 -2.58 -11.42 -17.94
N PHE A 206 -1.53 -10.82 -17.38
CA PHE A 206 -0.30 -11.49 -17.01
C PHE A 206 -0.11 -11.64 -15.51
N VAL A 207 -0.67 -10.75 -14.68
CA VAL A 207 -0.48 -10.79 -13.23
C VAL A 207 -1.76 -10.57 -12.43
N SER A 208 -1.82 -11.14 -11.23
CA SER A 208 -2.94 -11.00 -10.30
C SER A 208 -2.98 -9.65 -9.60
N CYS A 209 -1.81 -9.07 -9.30
CA CYS A 209 -1.68 -7.85 -8.52
C CYS A 209 -0.89 -6.76 -9.28
N PRO A 210 -1.40 -6.24 -10.41
CA PRO A 210 -0.67 -5.27 -11.22
C PRO A 210 -0.43 -3.94 -10.49
N ASN A 211 -1.25 -3.60 -9.51
CA ASN A 211 -1.01 -2.43 -8.66
C ASN A 211 0.33 -2.54 -7.92
N TYR A 212 0.68 -3.73 -7.41
CA TYR A 212 1.98 -3.95 -6.78
C TYR A 212 3.12 -3.92 -7.80
N THR A 213 2.92 -4.45 -9.01
CA THR A 213 3.91 -4.36 -10.08
C THR A 213 4.26 -2.91 -10.41
N TYR A 214 3.23 -2.07 -10.57
CA TYR A 214 3.43 -0.64 -10.82
C TYR A 214 4.06 0.07 -9.63
N GLU A 215 3.64 -0.26 -8.40
CA GLU A 215 4.24 0.29 -7.18
C GLU A 215 5.75 0.01 -7.11
N ILE A 216 6.16 -1.24 -7.37
CA ILE A 216 7.57 -1.62 -7.44
C ILE A 216 8.29 -0.80 -8.53
N GLY A 217 7.68 -0.65 -9.71
CA GLY A 217 8.22 0.16 -10.80
C GLY A 217 8.42 1.64 -10.42
N THR A 218 7.48 2.23 -9.68
CA THR A 218 7.63 3.57 -9.09
C THR A 218 8.87 3.64 -8.22
N TRP A 219 9.06 2.71 -7.28
CA TRP A 219 10.17 2.77 -6.33
C TRP A 219 11.52 2.39 -6.96
N VAL A 220 11.54 1.48 -7.94
CA VAL A 220 12.72 1.19 -8.76
C VAL A 220 13.14 2.41 -9.55
N SER A 221 12.21 3.06 -10.26
CA SER A 221 12.52 4.28 -11.01
C SER A 221 12.95 5.42 -10.09
N PHE A 222 12.34 5.57 -8.91
CA PHE A 222 12.77 6.54 -7.90
C PHE A 222 14.19 6.24 -7.37
N SER A 223 14.53 4.96 -7.18
CA SER A 223 15.87 4.51 -6.80
C SER A 223 16.91 4.85 -7.86
N VAL A 224 16.59 4.60 -9.14
CA VAL A 224 17.48 4.94 -10.26
C VAL A 224 17.59 6.46 -10.40
N MET A 225 16.49 7.21 -10.28
CA MET A 225 16.47 8.68 -10.39
C MET A 225 17.39 9.33 -9.35
N THR A 226 17.32 8.87 -8.10
CA THR A 226 18.05 9.47 -6.98
C THR A 226 19.44 8.85 -6.76
N GLN A 227 19.68 7.67 -7.32
CA GLN A 227 20.88 6.85 -7.10
C GLN A 227 21.25 6.74 -5.62
N CYS A 228 20.23 6.52 -4.77
CA CYS A 228 20.36 6.58 -3.32
C CYS A 228 20.13 5.19 -2.69
N LEU A 229 21.11 4.68 -1.94
CA LEU A 229 21.09 3.33 -1.36
C LEU A 229 19.88 3.07 -0.44
N PRO A 230 19.51 3.96 0.51
CA PRO A 230 18.29 3.81 1.31
C PRO A 230 17.02 3.59 0.47
N VAL A 231 16.91 4.26 -0.68
CA VAL A 231 15.76 4.10 -1.58
C VAL A 231 15.75 2.71 -2.21
N ALA A 232 16.92 2.24 -2.68
CA ALA A 232 17.04 0.90 -3.24
C ALA A 232 16.72 -0.19 -2.20
N LEU A 233 17.16 -0.01 -0.94
CA LEU A 233 16.84 -0.94 0.14
C LEU A 233 15.36 -0.94 0.49
N PHE A 234 14.72 0.24 0.58
CA PHE A 234 13.27 0.34 0.77
C PHE A 234 12.51 -0.36 -0.36
N THR A 235 12.92 -0.14 -1.60
CA THR A 235 12.35 -0.79 -2.79
C THR A 235 12.47 -2.32 -2.70
N PHE A 236 13.63 -2.83 -2.32
CA PHE A 236 13.88 -4.27 -2.20
C PHE A 236 13.03 -4.93 -1.09
N LEU A 237 12.98 -4.32 0.09
CA LEU A 237 12.16 -4.82 1.20
C LEU A 237 10.66 -4.74 0.87
N GLY A 238 10.23 -3.64 0.25
CA GLY A 238 8.86 -3.47 -0.25
C GLY A 238 8.51 -4.52 -1.30
N PHE A 239 9.43 -4.83 -2.22
CA PHE A 239 9.27 -5.89 -3.21
C PHE A 239 9.03 -7.27 -2.56
N ILE A 240 9.84 -7.64 -1.57
CA ILE A 240 9.66 -8.90 -0.83
C ILE A 240 8.27 -8.95 -0.19
N GLN A 241 7.90 -7.89 0.55
CA GLN A 241 6.63 -7.85 1.27
C GLN A 241 5.42 -7.92 0.32
N MET A 242 5.43 -7.14 -0.76
CA MET A 242 4.37 -7.16 -1.77
C MET A 242 4.31 -8.49 -2.51
N THR A 243 5.44 -9.15 -2.74
CA THR A 243 5.47 -10.50 -3.34
C THR A 243 4.77 -11.52 -2.45
N ILE A 244 5.01 -11.47 -1.13
CA ILE A 244 4.32 -12.35 -0.17
C ILE A 244 2.81 -12.13 -0.23
N TRP A 245 2.36 -10.86 -0.21
CA TRP A 245 0.94 -10.53 -0.32
C TRP A 245 0.33 -10.95 -1.67
N ALA A 246 1.05 -10.72 -2.76
CA ALA A 246 0.63 -11.09 -4.11
C ALA A 246 0.43 -12.60 -4.24
N LYS A 247 1.37 -13.40 -3.73
CA LYS A 247 1.26 -14.87 -3.73
C LYS A 247 0.07 -15.35 -2.92
N GLY A 248 -0.18 -14.73 -1.76
CA GLY A 248 -1.36 -15.01 -0.95
C GLY A 248 -2.66 -14.75 -1.71
N LYS A 249 -2.76 -13.59 -2.38
CA LYS A 249 -3.94 -13.19 -3.16
C LYS A 249 -4.13 -14.05 -4.41
N HIS A 250 -3.05 -14.35 -5.12
CA HIS A 250 -3.06 -15.26 -6.28
C HIS A 250 -3.60 -16.64 -5.89
N LYS A 251 -3.06 -17.24 -4.82
CA LYS A 251 -3.50 -18.55 -4.31
C LYS A 251 -4.96 -18.54 -3.86
N ALA A 252 -5.44 -17.43 -3.30
CA ALA A 252 -6.86 -17.28 -2.96
C ALA A 252 -7.73 -17.30 -4.23
N TYR A 253 -7.35 -16.56 -5.28
CA TYR A 253 -8.07 -16.55 -6.54
C TYR A 253 -8.11 -17.91 -7.24
N THR A 254 -6.97 -18.62 -7.31
CA THR A 254 -6.93 -19.97 -7.91
C THR A 254 -7.84 -20.97 -7.19
N ARG A 255 -8.06 -20.79 -5.87
CA ARG A 255 -8.93 -21.67 -5.07
C ARG A 255 -10.40 -21.29 -5.20
N GLU A 256 -10.70 -19.99 -5.29
CA GLU A 256 -12.06 -19.46 -5.29
C GLU A 256 -12.70 -19.54 -6.68
N PHE A 257 -11.91 -19.34 -7.75
CA PHE A 257 -12.40 -19.23 -9.12
C PHE A 257 -11.90 -20.38 -9.99
N LYS A 258 -12.82 -21.24 -10.45
CA LYS A 258 -12.49 -22.37 -11.35
C LYS A 258 -12.03 -21.92 -12.73
N ASP A 259 -12.48 -20.74 -13.18
CA ASP A 259 -12.19 -20.10 -14.46
C ASP A 259 -11.00 -19.13 -14.38
N TYR A 260 -10.22 -19.17 -13.30
CA TYR A 260 -9.07 -18.29 -13.13
C TYR A 260 -7.95 -18.59 -14.15
N PRO A 261 -7.41 -17.59 -14.87
CA PRO A 261 -6.40 -17.83 -15.90
C PRO A 261 -5.10 -18.44 -15.34
N HIS A 262 -4.73 -19.63 -15.85
CA HIS A 262 -3.53 -20.36 -15.41
C HIS A 262 -2.21 -19.67 -15.75
N LEU A 263 -2.20 -18.79 -16.75
CA LEU A 263 -1.00 -18.04 -17.17
C LEU A 263 -0.70 -16.82 -16.30
N ARG A 264 -1.62 -16.40 -15.41
CA ARG A 264 -1.37 -15.26 -14.53
C ARG A 264 -0.31 -15.61 -13.49
N MET A 265 0.60 -14.69 -13.25
CA MET A 265 1.57 -14.76 -12.16
C MET A 265 1.14 -13.85 -11.00
N PRO A 266 1.63 -14.07 -9.77
CA PRO A 266 1.34 -13.19 -8.65
C PRO A 266 1.64 -11.70 -8.87
N ILE A 267 2.85 -11.32 -9.32
CA ILE A 267 3.33 -9.93 -9.25
C ILE A 267 4.20 -9.49 -10.42
N LEU A 268 5.11 -10.31 -10.94
CA LEU A 268 5.99 -9.98 -12.05
C LEU A 268 5.68 -10.90 -13.23
N PRO A 269 5.32 -10.34 -14.41
CA PRO A 269 5.08 -11.15 -15.60
C PRO A 269 6.26 -12.07 -15.89
N PHE A 270 5.97 -13.35 -16.14
CA PHE A 270 6.95 -14.37 -16.55
C PHE A 270 8.08 -14.68 -15.56
N LEU A 271 8.03 -14.12 -14.34
CA LEU A 271 9.03 -14.37 -13.31
C LEU A 271 8.40 -14.89 -12.02
N LEU A 272 7.39 -14.18 -11.47
CA LEU A 272 6.98 -14.36 -10.07
C LEU A 272 5.55 -13.97 -9.73
#